data_AF-A0A523IWC7-F1
#
_entry.id   AF-A0A523IWC7-F1
#
_cell.length_a   1.000
_cell.length_b   1.000
_cell.length_c   1.000
_cell.angle_alpha   90.00
_cell.angle_beta   90.00
_cell.angle_gamma   90.00
#
_symmetry.space_group_name_H-M   'P 1'
#
loop_
_entity.id
_entity.type
_entity.pdbx_description
1 polymer ?
#
loop_
_entity_poly.entity_id
_entity_poly.type
_entity_poly.pdbx_seq_one_letter_code
_entity_poly.pdbx_strand_id
1 'polypeptide(L)'
;MKRSIVAMGASLALALGACQPTNQQLEDLAKQQDEILAKLTSLEANQKKLLASATPAARRQRPKEDYNKVYKIDIAGSPFLGKADAPVVIVEWSDFQCPYCARATPPLKEVQKKYGDDK
;
A
#
# COMPACT_ATOMS: atom_id res chain seq x y z
N MET A 1 -20.97 79.94 -14.48
CA MET A 1 -19.81 79.80 -15.39
C MET A 1 -19.19 78.43 -15.19
N LYS A 2 -18.86 77.79 -16.32
CA LYS A 2 -18.29 76.45 -16.54
C LYS A 2 -17.20 76.01 -15.55
N ARG A 3 -17.20 74.69 -15.24
CA ARG A 3 -16.06 73.72 -15.29
C ARG A 3 -16.53 72.39 -14.69
N SER A 4 -17.04 71.45 -15.48
CA SER A 4 -16.28 70.33 -16.09
C SER A 4 -15.26 69.69 -15.15
N ILE A 5 -15.63 68.57 -14.51
CA ILE A 5 -14.78 67.37 -14.39
C ILE A 5 -15.70 66.16 -14.61
N VAL A 6 -15.43 65.46 -15.72
CA VAL A 6 -16.10 64.24 -16.17
C VAL A 6 -15.16 63.06 -15.87
N ALA A 7 -15.78 61.94 -15.48
CA ALA A 7 -15.36 60.55 -15.63
C ALA A 7 -14.02 60.11 -15.01
N MET A 8 -14.12 59.31 -13.95
CA MET A 8 -13.46 57.99 -13.90
C MET A 8 -14.06 57.15 -12.75
N GLY A 9 -15.29 56.68 -12.93
CA GLY A 9 -16.01 56.01 -11.84
C GLY A 9 -17.02 54.98 -12.33
N ALA A 10 -16.60 54.09 -13.22
CA ALA A 10 -17.38 52.91 -13.60
C ALA A 10 -16.50 51.97 -14.43
N SER A 11 -15.87 50.96 -13.83
CA SER A 11 -15.38 49.76 -14.55
C SER A 11 -14.85 48.60 -13.68
N LEU A 12 -15.01 48.59 -12.34
CA LEU A 12 -14.51 47.47 -11.52
C LEU A 12 -15.56 46.89 -10.56
N ALA A 13 -16.74 46.57 -11.07
CA ALA A 13 -17.81 45.92 -10.30
C ALA A 13 -18.56 44.81 -11.06
N LEU A 14 -17.91 44.15 -12.02
CA LEU A 14 -18.52 43.09 -12.85
C LEU A 14 -17.79 41.75 -12.82
N ALA A 15 -16.82 41.54 -11.92
CA ALA A 15 -16.04 40.30 -11.85
C ALA A 15 -16.26 39.46 -10.58
N LEU A 16 -17.27 39.75 -9.75
CA LEU A 16 -17.56 38.98 -8.52
C LEU A 16 -18.75 38.01 -8.65
N GLY A 17 -19.49 38.03 -9.76
CA GLY A 17 -20.68 37.18 -9.95
C GLY A 17 -20.41 35.78 -10.52
N ALA A 18 -19.19 35.49 -11.01
CA ALA A 18 -18.88 34.24 -11.70
C ALA A 18 -18.45 33.07 -10.77
N CYS A 19 -18.36 33.31 -9.46
CA CYS A 19 -17.95 32.29 -8.48
C CYS A 19 -19.07 31.89 -7.50
N GLN A 20 -20.31 32.35 -7.69
CA GLN A 20 -21.41 31.90 -6.85
C GLN A 20 -21.96 30.57 -7.38
N PRO A 21 -22.01 29.50 -6.56
CA PRO A 21 -22.68 28.29 -6.97
C PRO A 21 -24.14 28.62 -7.27
N THR A 22 -24.60 28.21 -8.45
CA THR A 22 -26.01 28.32 -8.83
C THR A 22 -26.86 27.48 -7.86
N ASN A 23 -28.12 27.86 -7.65
CA ASN A 23 -29.03 27.09 -6.80
C ASN A 23 -29.09 25.61 -7.21
N GLN A 24 -28.98 25.32 -8.51
CA GLN A 24 -28.90 23.97 -9.03
C GLN A 24 -27.67 23.20 -8.52
N GLN A 25 -26.49 23.84 -8.53
CA GLN A 25 -25.25 23.23 -8.01
C GLN A 25 -25.32 22.94 -6.51
N LEU A 26 -26.07 23.75 -5.73
CA LEU A 26 -26.27 23.52 -4.30
C LEU A 26 -27.19 22.31 -4.04
N GLU A 27 -28.26 22.18 -4.83
CA GLU A 27 -29.15 21.02 -4.75
C GLU A 27 -28.45 19.73 -5.19
N ASP A 28 -27.63 19.79 -6.25
CA ASP A 28 -26.88 18.65 -6.74
C ASP A 28 -25.81 18.22 -5.71
N LEU A 29 -25.13 19.18 -5.07
CA LEU A 29 -24.18 18.89 -4.00
C LEU A 29 -24.86 18.28 -2.77
N ALA A 30 -26.06 18.73 -2.42
CA ALA A 30 -26.84 18.14 -1.31
C ALA A 30 -27.23 16.68 -1.62
N LYS A 31 -27.68 16.39 -2.84
CA LYS A 31 -27.96 15.01 -3.30
C LYS A 31 -26.72 14.13 -3.27
N GLN A 32 -25.57 14.66 -3.70
CA GLN A 32 -24.30 13.93 -3.63
C GLN A 32 -23.88 13.63 -2.18
N GLN A 33 -24.12 14.55 -1.24
CA GLN A 33 -23.85 14.30 0.18
C GLN A 33 -24.74 13.18 0.72
N ASP A 34 -26.03 13.16 0.39
CA ASP A 34 -26.95 12.10 0.79
C ASP A 34 -26.51 10.73 0.24
N GLU A 35 -26.09 10.68 -1.03
CA GLU A 35 -25.56 9.46 -1.65
C GLU A 35 -24.25 8.98 -1.00
N ILE A 36 -23.32 9.90 -0.68
CA ILE A 36 -22.07 9.56 0.00
C ILE A 36 -22.36 9.01 1.39
N LEU A 37 -23.24 9.64 2.16
CA LEU A 37 -23.61 9.19 3.49
C LEU A 37 -24.25 7.79 3.44
N ALA A 38 -25.15 7.55 2.48
CA ALA A 38 -25.73 6.22 2.26
C ALA A 38 -24.66 5.16 1.94
N LYS A 39 -23.66 5.50 1.10
CA LYS A 39 -22.53 4.61 0.79
C LYS A 39 -21.67 4.36 2.01
N LEU A 40 -21.37 5.37 2.82
CA LEU A 40 -20.59 5.21 4.05
C LEU A 40 -21.30 4.26 5.02
N THR A 41 -22.61 4.43 5.25
CA THR A 41 -23.38 3.51 6.10
C THR A 41 -23.35 2.07 5.57
N SER A 42 -23.40 1.89 4.25
CA SER A 42 -23.29 0.56 3.63
C SER A 42 -21.90 -0.06 3.81
N LEU A 43 -20.84 0.74 3.72
CA LEU A 43 -19.46 0.31 3.95
C LEU A 43 -19.25 -0.06 5.42
N GLU A 44 -19.78 0.72 6.36
CA GLU A 44 -19.73 0.42 7.79
C GLU A 44 -20.46 -0.89 8.12
N ALA A 45 -21.64 -1.12 7.54
CA ALA A 45 -22.38 -2.37 7.70
C ALA A 45 -21.61 -3.57 7.14
N ASN A 46 -21.01 -3.42 5.96
CA ASN A 46 -20.17 -4.44 5.34
C ASN A 46 -18.92 -4.73 6.18
N GLN A 47 -18.24 -3.70 6.68
CA GLN A 47 -17.10 -3.85 7.58
C GLN A 47 -17.49 -4.57 8.87
N LYS A 48 -18.60 -4.17 9.51
CA LYS A 48 -19.10 -4.83 10.72
C LYS A 48 -19.42 -6.31 10.47
N LYS A 49 -20.01 -6.64 9.33
CA LYS A 49 -20.28 -8.03 8.92
C LYS A 49 -18.98 -8.82 8.71
N LEU A 50 -18.01 -8.24 8.00
CA LEU A 50 -16.70 -8.86 7.77
C LEU A 50 -15.96 -9.10 9.10
N LEU A 51 -15.94 -8.11 9.99
CA LEU A 51 -15.31 -8.21 11.31
C LEU A 51 -16.02 -9.21 12.23
N ALA A 52 -17.35 -9.31 12.17
CA ALA A 52 -18.12 -10.31 12.92
C ALA A 52 -17.90 -11.74 12.37
N SER A 53 -17.66 -11.87 11.06
CA SER A 53 -17.31 -13.15 10.43
C SER A 53 -15.85 -13.56 10.63
N ALA A 54 -14.99 -12.62 11.03
CA ALA A 54 -13.60 -12.90 11.33
C ALA A 54 -13.47 -13.53 12.73
N THR A 55 -13.42 -14.85 12.80
CA THR A 55 -13.06 -15.54 14.04
C THR A 55 -11.58 -15.30 14.37
N PRO A 56 -11.21 -15.02 15.64
CA PRO A 56 -9.81 -14.89 16.06
C PRO A 56 -8.94 -16.12 15.73
N ALA A 57 -9.56 -17.28 15.56
CA ALA A 57 -8.93 -18.54 15.20
C ALA A 57 -8.42 -18.54 13.74
N ALA A 58 -9.17 -17.96 12.80
CA ALA A 58 -8.76 -17.89 11.39
C ALA A 58 -7.53 -16.98 11.19
N ARG A 59 -7.31 -16.02 12.09
CA ARG A 59 -6.15 -15.11 12.05
C ARG A 59 -4.85 -15.74 12.58
N ARG A 60 -4.89 -16.92 13.21
CA ARG A 60 -3.77 -17.44 14.03
C ARG A 60 -3.23 -18.82 13.67
N GLN A 61 -3.78 -19.52 12.69
CA GLN A 61 -3.22 -20.81 12.34
C GLN A 61 -2.34 -20.67 11.10
N ARG A 62 -1.16 -20.06 11.31
CA ARG A 62 -0.02 -20.43 10.46
C ARG A 62 0.11 -21.95 10.56
N PRO A 63 0.23 -22.68 9.44
CA PRO A 63 0.55 -24.10 9.49
C PRO A 63 1.71 -24.32 10.46
N LYS A 64 1.58 -25.32 11.33
CA LYS A 64 2.67 -25.67 12.23
C LYS A 64 3.78 -26.25 11.37
N GLU A 65 4.90 -25.55 11.29
CA GLU A 65 6.07 -26.04 10.55
C GLU A 65 6.61 -27.30 11.22
N ASP A 66 6.96 -28.30 10.40
CA ASP A 66 7.66 -29.50 10.84
C ASP A 66 9.16 -29.34 10.59
N TYR A 67 9.90 -29.01 11.64
CA TYR A 67 11.35 -28.80 11.57
C TYR A 67 12.16 -30.05 11.26
N ASN A 68 11.58 -31.25 11.36
CA ASN A 68 12.26 -32.51 11.02
C ASN A 68 12.00 -32.96 9.58
N LYS A 69 11.08 -32.30 8.88
CA LYS A 69 10.77 -32.64 7.50
C LYS A 69 11.81 -32.08 6.55
N VAL A 70 12.55 -32.97 5.91
CA VAL A 70 13.51 -32.62 4.87
C VAL A 70 12.81 -32.54 3.52
N TYR A 71 12.83 -31.36 2.91
CA TYR A 71 12.31 -31.14 1.56
C TYR A 71 13.45 -31.29 0.54
N LYS A 72 13.21 -32.08 -0.51
CA LYS A 72 14.09 -32.11 -1.69
C LYS A 72 13.70 -30.95 -2.59
N ILE A 73 14.58 -29.96 -2.69
CA ILE A 73 14.40 -28.80 -3.57
C ILE A 73 15.29 -29.03 -4.79
N ASP A 74 14.69 -29.01 -5.99
CA ASP A 74 15.47 -29.06 -7.22
C ASP A 74 16.13 -27.69 -7.45
N ILE A 75 17.45 -27.70 -7.57
CA ILE A 75 18.29 -26.51 -7.77
C ILE A 75 19.05 -26.57 -9.11
N ALA A 76 18.71 -27.50 -10.00
CA ALA A 76 19.36 -27.63 -11.29
C ALA A 76 19.25 -26.33 -12.11
N GLY A 77 20.40 -25.81 -12.55
CA GLY A 77 20.48 -24.56 -13.32
C GLY A 77 20.36 -23.27 -12.50
N SER A 78 20.12 -23.36 -11.19
CA SER A 78 20.12 -22.19 -10.30
C SER A 78 21.54 -21.66 -10.07
N PRO A 79 21.73 -20.33 -9.99
CA PRO A 79 23.00 -19.76 -9.57
C PRO A 79 23.28 -20.16 -8.11
N PHE A 80 24.53 -20.45 -7.81
CA PHE A 80 24.96 -20.80 -6.45
C PHE A 80 26.32 -20.19 -6.13
N LEU A 81 26.62 -20.15 -4.83
CA LEU A 81 27.90 -19.71 -4.28
C LEU A 81 28.43 -20.79 -3.34
N GLY A 82 29.75 -21.02 -3.36
CA GLY A 82 30.41 -22.04 -2.55
C GLY A 82 30.72 -23.31 -3.34
N LYS A 83 31.06 -24.38 -2.61
CA LYS A 83 31.46 -25.67 -3.19
C LYS A 83 30.25 -26.46 -3.67
N ALA A 84 30.38 -27.14 -4.81
CA ALA A 84 29.31 -27.97 -5.37
C ALA A 84 29.00 -29.21 -4.50
N ASP A 85 29.95 -29.66 -3.68
CA ASP A 85 29.88 -30.83 -2.80
C ASP A 85 29.70 -30.46 -1.32
N ALA A 86 29.30 -29.21 -1.01
CA ALA A 86 29.15 -28.75 0.36
C ALA A 86 28.21 -29.65 1.20
N PRO A 87 28.54 -29.95 2.47
CA PRO A 87 27.77 -30.85 3.32
C PRO A 87 26.44 -30.24 3.78
N VAL A 88 26.32 -28.92 3.71
CA VAL A 88 25.11 -28.17 4.03
C VAL A 88 24.82 -27.19 2.89
N VAL A 89 23.59 -27.24 2.37
CA VAL A 89 23.10 -26.36 1.31
C VAL A 89 21.99 -25.47 1.87
N ILE A 90 22.12 -24.15 1.71
CA ILE A 90 21.09 -23.17 2.05
C ILE A 90 20.44 -22.71 0.74
N VAL A 91 19.12 -22.94 0.61
CA VAL A 91 18.34 -22.43 -0.54
C VAL A 91 17.60 -21.17 -0.11
N GLU A 92 17.93 -20.04 -0.74
CA GLU A 92 17.30 -18.74 -0.45
C GLU A 92 16.28 -18.38 -1.53
N TRP A 93 15.04 -18.07 -1.10
CA TRP A 93 14.08 -17.34 -1.93
C TRP A 93 14.08 -15.87 -1.50
N SER A 94 14.46 -15.01 -2.42
CA SER A 94 14.67 -13.58 -2.17
C SER A 94 13.92 -12.74 -3.21
N ASP A 95 13.50 -11.55 -2.80
CA ASP A 95 12.91 -10.54 -3.67
C ASP A 95 13.61 -9.21 -3.38
N PHE A 96 14.05 -8.52 -4.44
CA PHE A 96 14.77 -7.25 -4.35
C PHE A 96 13.99 -6.14 -3.65
N GLN A 97 12.66 -6.21 -3.65
CA GLN A 97 11.80 -5.20 -3.04
C GLN A 97 11.34 -5.60 -1.62
N CYS A 98 11.69 -6.81 -1.15
CA CYS A 98 11.27 -7.28 0.16
C CYS A 98 12.19 -6.75 1.28
N PRO A 99 11.69 -5.87 2.18
CA PRO A 99 12.52 -5.33 3.27
C PRO A 99 12.93 -6.40 4.28
N TYR A 100 12.22 -7.53 4.35
CA TYR A 100 12.59 -8.66 5.20
C TYR A 100 13.76 -9.45 4.62
N CYS A 101 13.79 -9.67 3.31
CA CYS A 101 14.90 -10.30 2.60
C CYS A 101 16.19 -9.49 2.76
N ALA A 102 16.11 -8.16 2.65
CA ALA A 102 17.26 -7.27 2.86
C ALA A 102 17.91 -7.44 4.25
N ARG A 103 17.11 -7.75 5.29
CA ARG A 103 17.62 -8.02 6.65
C ARG A 103 18.28 -9.39 6.80
N ALA A 104 17.97 -10.35 5.92
CA ALA A 104 18.58 -11.68 5.93
C ALA A 104 19.96 -11.71 5.25
N THR A 105 20.26 -10.74 4.37
CA THR A 105 21.54 -10.72 3.64
C THR A 105 22.78 -10.63 4.54
N PRO A 106 22.86 -9.75 5.56
CA PRO A 106 24.04 -9.68 6.43
C PRO A 106 24.39 -10.99 7.16
N PRO A 107 23.47 -11.66 7.88
CA PRO A 107 23.82 -12.92 8.55
C PRO A 107 24.16 -14.04 7.57
N LEU A 108 23.54 -14.11 6.39
CA LEU A 108 23.92 -15.09 5.36
C LEU A 108 25.36 -14.88 4.87
N LYS A 109 25.79 -13.62 4.72
CA LYS A 109 27.19 -13.29 4.39
C LYS A 109 28.16 -13.69 5.50
N GLU A 110 27.77 -13.55 6.77
CA GLU A 110 28.59 -14.00 7.90
C GLU A 110 28.76 -15.52 7.91
N VAL A 111 27.68 -16.27 7.67
CA VAL A 111 27.72 -17.73 7.52
C VAL A 111 28.64 -18.13 6.36
N GLN A 112 28.47 -17.50 5.19
CA GLN A 112 29.32 -17.75 4.03
C GLN A 112 30.79 -17.45 4.32
N LYS A 113 31.09 -16.33 4.98
CA LYS A 113 32.47 -15.98 5.35
C LYS A 113 33.09 -17.00 6.30
N LYS A 114 32.28 -17.56 7.21
CA LYS A 114 32.75 -18.46 8.26
C LYS A 114 32.91 -19.91 7.79
N TYR A 115 32.03 -20.37 6.90
CA TYR A 115 31.92 -21.80 6.54
C TYR A 115 31.93 -22.05 5.02
N GLY A 116 32.01 -21.02 4.17
CA GLY A 116 31.86 -21.15 2.72
C GLY A 116 32.96 -21.96 2.02
N ASP A 117 34.10 -22.13 2.68
CA ASP A 117 35.25 -22.92 2.20
C ASP A 117 35.32 -24.32 2.84
N ASP A 118 34.42 -24.64 3.77
CA ASP A 118 34.40 -25.92 4.48
C ASP A 118 33.98 -27.06 3.53
N LYS A 119 34.59 -28.23 3.73
CA LYS A 119 34.39 -29.42 2.90
C LYS A 119 33.26 -30.32 3.39
#